data_AF-B0CP76-F1
#
_entry.id   AF-B0CP76-F1
#
_cell.length_a   1.000
_cell.length_b   1.000
_cell.length_c   1.000
_cell.angle_alpha   90.00
_cell.angle_beta   90.00
_cell.angle_gamma   90.00
#
_symmetry.space_group_name_H-M   'P 1'
#
loop_
_entity.id
_entity.type
_entity.pdbx_description
1 polymer ?
#
loop_
_entity_poly.entity_id
_entity_poly.type
_entity_poly.pdbx_seq_one_letter_code
_entity_poly.pdbx_strand_id
1 'polypeptide(L)'
;MFRQALLSRCRPAQPLRISPRRFASFLFPRPQARNQPRLLLWATAISLATYLTFSPRTVHLDADSQPFPKPSPEDSVVDPATSISFPKTIRVPSKINIPPLSLVGLGVRTVSFLNIKVYSIGFYADLDNPNLMVPKDLSPEEKIKYIVRNTACVIRIVPTRSTSYTHLRDAFMRALQARLVKGKQEGTLTEDDAQSAASPMRKLKSLFPNSPLTKHTPLDAFLSPPTPGRPRALVFRDLGAIEHDWVATELVLNYFEGAVPSPALKKSVIEKLETFEAK
;
A
#
# COMPACT_ATOMS: atom_id res chain seq x y z
N MET A 1 61.05 27.96 39.72
CA MET A 1 62.40 27.66 40.24
C MET A 1 62.31 26.37 41.04
N PHE A 2 63.02 25.31 40.60
CA PHE A 2 63.31 24.00 41.23
C PHE A 2 62.15 23.07 41.66
N ARG A 3 61.94 21.90 40.98
CA ARG A 3 62.59 20.55 41.09
C ARG A 3 62.30 19.88 42.45
N GLN A 4 61.82 18.64 42.59
CA GLN A 4 62.18 17.30 42.05
C GLN A 4 60.90 16.38 42.14
N ALA A 5 60.54 15.42 41.27
CA ALA A 5 61.18 14.28 40.61
C ALA A 5 61.47 13.05 41.49
N LEU A 6 60.68 11.97 41.33
CA LEU A 6 61.06 10.53 41.39
C LEU A 6 59.82 9.67 41.04
N LEU A 7 59.72 9.09 39.83
CA LEU A 7 60.06 7.68 39.48
C LEU A 7 59.23 6.67 40.29
N SER A 8 58.56 5.64 39.78
CA SER A 8 58.70 4.85 38.55
C SER A 8 57.70 3.68 38.63
N ARG A 9 57.17 3.21 37.49
CA ARG A 9 57.14 1.80 37.03
C ARG A 9 56.08 1.58 35.95
N CYS A 10 56.58 1.40 34.73
CA CYS A 10 55.86 0.75 33.64
C CYS A 10 55.65 -0.75 33.96
N ARG A 11 54.47 -1.29 33.65
CA ARG A 11 54.27 -2.72 33.38
C ARG A 11 53.66 -2.86 31.98
N PRO A 12 54.33 -3.54 31.03
CA PRO A 12 53.73 -3.83 29.74
C PRO A 12 52.73 -4.99 29.84
N ALA A 13 51.62 -4.88 29.12
CA ALA A 13 50.60 -5.91 28.97
C ALA A 13 51.13 -7.08 28.12
N GLN A 14 50.92 -8.32 28.59
CA GLN A 14 51.22 -9.54 27.86
C GLN A 14 50.10 -9.85 26.85
N PRO A 15 50.41 -10.17 25.58
CA PRO A 15 49.40 -10.64 24.63
C PRO A 15 49.13 -12.15 24.80
N LEU A 16 47.84 -12.49 24.87
CA LEU A 16 47.32 -13.86 24.92
C LEU A 16 47.60 -14.58 23.59
N ARG A 17 48.36 -15.68 23.64
CA ARG A 17 48.57 -16.62 22.53
C ARG A 17 47.32 -17.49 22.36
N ILE A 18 46.68 -17.38 21.20
CA ILE A 18 45.61 -18.29 20.75
C ILE A 18 46.23 -19.31 19.80
N SER A 19 46.12 -20.58 20.15
CA SER A 19 46.55 -21.74 19.36
C SER A 19 45.49 -22.11 18.31
N PRO A 20 45.86 -22.41 17.05
CA PRO A 20 44.90 -22.89 16.07
C PRO A 20 44.68 -24.41 16.23
N ARG A 21 43.41 -24.80 16.44
CA ARG A 21 42.97 -26.20 16.40
C ARG A 21 43.03 -26.72 14.95
N ARG A 22 43.72 -27.85 14.77
CA ARG A 22 43.76 -28.63 13.52
C ARG A 22 42.39 -29.28 13.26
N PHE A 23 41.81 -29.02 12.10
CA PHE A 23 40.67 -29.78 11.58
C PHE A 23 41.19 -30.98 10.80
N ALA A 24 40.81 -32.19 11.25
CA ALA A 24 41.05 -33.43 10.52
C ALA A 24 39.93 -33.64 9.50
N SER A 25 40.31 -33.79 8.24
CA SER A 25 39.44 -34.14 7.12
C SER A 25 39.22 -35.66 7.10
N PHE A 26 37.99 -36.09 7.38
CA PHE A 26 37.56 -37.49 7.20
C PHE A 26 37.14 -37.70 5.75
N LEU A 27 37.90 -38.54 5.03
CA LEU A 27 37.56 -39.05 3.71
C LEU A 27 36.56 -40.20 3.86
N PHE A 28 35.35 -40.04 3.33
CA PHE A 28 34.36 -41.12 3.23
C PHE A 28 34.67 -42.02 2.02
N PRO A 29 34.68 -43.36 2.16
CA PRO A 29 34.84 -44.26 1.01
C PRO A 29 33.56 -44.36 0.18
N ARG A 30 33.70 -44.29 -1.14
CA ARG A 30 32.69 -44.62 -2.15
C ARG A 30 32.29 -46.11 -2.06
N PRO A 31 31.00 -46.47 -2.11
CA PRO A 31 30.59 -47.83 -2.44
C PRO A 31 30.59 -48.07 -3.95
N GLN A 32 31.20 -49.20 -4.35
CA GLN A 32 31.22 -49.77 -5.70
C GLN A 32 29.82 -50.15 -6.19
N ALA A 33 29.51 -49.76 -7.42
CA ALA A 33 28.36 -50.27 -8.17
C ALA A 33 28.64 -51.72 -8.62
N ARG A 34 27.77 -52.66 -8.20
CA ARG A 34 27.80 -54.07 -8.63
C ARG A 34 26.61 -54.35 -9.53
N ASN A 35 26.91 -54.97 -10.66
CA ASN A 35 26.02 -55.29 -11.77
C ASN A 35 24.97 -56.38 -11.48
N GLN A 36 23.86 -56.24 -12.21
CA GLN A 36 22.80 -57.20 -12.58
C GLN A 36 21.70 -57.49 -11.55
N PRO A 37 20.44 -57.62 -12.04
CA PRO A 37 19.97 -58.95 -12.42
C PRO A 37 19.16 -59.05 -13.72
N ARG A 38 19.10 -60.30 -14.19
CA ARG A 38 18.26 -60.85 -15.26
C ARG A 38 16.78 -60.84 -14.90
N LEU A 39 15.96 -60.74 -15.95
CA LEU A 39 14.62 -61.32 -16.17
C LEU A 39 13.96 -62.04 -14.97
N LEU A 40 12.78 -61.55 -14.58
CA LEU A 40 11.62 -62.36 -14.23
C LEU A 40 10.35 -61.60 -14.65
N LEU A 41 9.69 -62.11 -15.70
CA LEU A 41 8.34 -61.74 -16.10
C LEU A 41 7.33 -62.64 -15.35
N TRP A 42 6.12 -62.09 -15.17
CA TRP A 42 4.82 -62.73 -14.89
C TRP A 42 4.32 -62.79 -13.43
N ALA A 43 3.02 -62.46 -13.32
CA ALA A 43 2.11 -62.38 -12.16
C ALA A 43 2.26 -61.08 -11.35
N THR A 44 1.31 -60.14 -11.39
CA THR A 44 -0.09 -60.35 -11.00
C THR A 44 -1.07 -59.48 -11.80
N ALA A 45 -2.07 -60.13 -12.39
CA ALA A 45 -3.34 -59.51 -12.72
C ALA A 45 -4.26 -59.56 -11.49
N ILE A 46 -5.23 -58.64 -11.46
CA ILE A 46 -6.39 -58.56 -10.56
C ILE A 46 -6.15 -57.73 -9.28
N SER A 47 -6.59 -56.47 -9.37
CA SER A 47 -7.11 -55.53 -8.34
C SER A 47 -6.61 -54.14 -8.75
N LEU A 48 -7.39 -53.23 -9.34
CA LEU A 48 -8.55 -52.61 -8.72
C LEU A 48 -9.24 -51.74 -9.80
N ALA A 49 -10.35 -52.23 -10.36
CA ALA A 49 -11.17 -51.52 -11.33
C ALA A 49 -12.06 -50.46 -10.64
N THR A 50 -11.45 -49.46 -9.99
CA THR A 50 -12.15 -48.29 -9.42
C THR A 50 -11.34 -47.00 -9.59
N TYR A 51 -10.80 -46.74 -10.78
CA TYR A 51 -10.08 -45.49 -11.06
C TYR A 51 -10.46 -44.83 -12.41
N LEU A 52 -11.69 -45.05 -12.89
CA LEU A 52 -12.18 -44.41 -14.14
C LEU A 52 -13.52 -43.68 -13.99
N THR A 53 -13.85 -43.17 -12.80
CA THR A 53 -14.97 -42.23 -12.63
C THR A 53 -14.62 -41.03 -11.73
N PHE A 54 -13.38 -40.55 -11.82
CA PHE A 54 -13.07 -39.16 -11.45
C PHE A 54 -12.63 -38.42 -12.71
N SER A 55 -13.60 -38.19 -13.60
CA SER A 55 -13.48 -37.01 -14.45
C SER A 55 -13.42 -35.81 -13.52
N PRO A 56 -12.39 -34.95 -13.58
CA PRO A 56 -12.50 -33.66 -12.94
C PRO A 56 -13.68 -32.99 -13.61
N ARG A 57 -14.81 -32.89 -12.89
CA ARG A 57 -15.76 -31.82 -13.15
C ARG A 57 -14.91 -30.57 -12.97
N THR A 58 -14.39 -30.05 -14.08
CA THR A 58 -13.95 -28.67 -14.16
C THR A 58 -15.17 -27.89 -13.74
N VAL A 59 -15.20 -27.49 -12.47
CA VAL A 59 -16.18 -26.55 -11.97
C VAL A 59 -15.84 -25.26 -12.68
N HIS A 60 -16.48 -25.06 -13.82
CA HIS A 60 -16.54 -23.78 -14.48
C HIS A 60 -17.29 -22.87 -13.51
N LEU A 61 -16.53 -22.05 -12.78
CA LEU A 61 -17.08 -20.92 -12.06
C LEU A 61 -17.50 -19.91 -13.13
N ASP A 62 -18.69 -20.10 -13.70
CA ASP A 62 -19.34 -19.15 -14.58
C ASP A 62 -19.90 -17.98 -13.75
N ALA A 63 -19.06 -17.42 -12.87
CA ALA A 63 -19.27 -16.07 -12.45
C ALA A 63 -19.09 -15.25 -13.72
N ASP A 64 -20.21 -14.75 -14.25
CA ASP A 64 -20.24 -13.65 -15.20
C ASP A 64 -19.28 -12.58 -14.68
N SER A 65 -18.04 -12.66 -15.12
CA SER A 65 -17.07 -11.59 -15.01
C SER A 65 -17.51 -10.64 -16.10
N GLN A 66 -18.62 -9.95 -15.83
CA GLN A 66 -19.03 -8.77 -16.57
C GLN A 66 -17.75 -7.98 -16.78
N PRO A 67 -17.21 -7.92 -18.02
CA PRO A 67 -16.10 -7.05 -18.30
C PRO A 67 -16.58 -5.70 -17.83
N PHE A 68 -15.86 -5.07 -16.89
CA PHE A 68 -16.14 -3.69 -16.52
C PHE A 68 -16.43 -2.96 -17.83
N PRO A 69 -17.60 -2.31 -17.98
CA PRO A 69 -17.89 -1.59 -19.21
C PRO A 69 -16.67 -0.70 -19.44
N LYS A 70 -15.94 -0.93 -20.54
CA LYS A 70 -14.88 -0.01 -20.93
C LYS A 70 -15.56 1.34 -20.93
N PRO A 71 -15.15 2.29 -20.08
CA PRO A 71 -15.84 3.56 -20.00
C PRO A 71 -15.90 4.09 -21.42
N SER A 72 -17.11 4.43 -21.87
CA SER A 72 -17.24 5.17 -23.11
C SER A 72 -16.29 6.37 -23.02
N PRO A 73 -15.62 6.80 -24.10
CA PRO A 73 -14.68 7.92 -24.03
C PRO A 73 -15.32 9.18 -23.44
N GLU A 74 -16.64 9.31 -23.52
CA GLU A 74 -17.46 10.39 -22.95
C GLU A 74 -17.57 10.36 -21.41
N ASP A 75 -17.32 9.20 -20.77
CA ASP A 75 -17.40 9.00 -19.32
C ASP A 75 -16.05 9.06 -18.62
N SER A 76 -15.00 9.53 -19.30
CA SER A 76 -13.65 9.62 -18.75
C SER A 76 -13.09 11.04 -18.84
N VAL A 77 -12.24 11.39 -17.87
CA VAL A 77 -11.46 12.64 -17.84
C VAL A 77 -9.99 12.28 -17.97
N VAL A 78 -9.30 12.93 -18.89
CA VAL A 78 -7.87 12.68 -19.17
C VAL A 78 -7.02 13.62 -18.33
N ASP A 79 -6.01 13.09 -17.65
CA ASP A 79 -5.02 13.90 -16.96
C ASP A 79 -4.14 14.66 -17.98
N PRO A 80 -4.15 16.01 -17.99
CA PRO A 80 -3.41 16.79 -18.97
C PRO A 80 -1.89 16.55 -18.90
N ALA A 81 -1.36 16.15 -17.74
CA ALA A 81 0.07 15.95 -17.59
C ALA A 81 0.55 14.58 -18.08
N THR A 82 -0.30 13.55 -18.04
CA THR A 82 0.14 12.15 -18.28
C THR A 82 -0.61 11.46 -19.40
N SER A 83 -1.68 12.06 -19.91
CA SER A 83 -2.59 11.47 -20.90
C SER A 83 -3.26 10.18 -20.40
N ILE A 84 -3.27 9.95 -19.09
CA ILE A 84 -3.96 8.81 -18.47
C ILE A 84 -5.43 9.18 -18.27
N SER A 85 -6.33 8.32 -18.73
CA SER A 85 -7.78 8.47 -18.56
C SER A 85 -8.27 7.94 -17.22
N PHE A 86 -9.08 8.72 -16.52
CA PHE A 86 -9.77 8.35 -15.30
C PHE A 86 -11.29 8.35 -15.55
N PRO A 87 -12.05 7.34 -15.12
CA PRO A 87 -13.50 7.39 -15.25
C PRO A 87 -14.08 8.52 -14.38
N LYS A 88 -15.17 9.14 -14.80
CA LYS A 88 -15.92 10.13 -14.01
C LYS A 88 -16.52 9.52 -12.75
N THR A 89 -16.83 8.23 -12.80
CA THR A 89 -17.47 7.50 -11.72
C THR A 89 -16.79 6.15 -11.52
N ILE A 90 -16.58 5.75 -10.26
CA ILE A 90 -16.01 4.44 -9.92
C ILE A 90 -16.94 3.67 -8.98
N ARG A 91 -17.09 2.37 -9.25
CA ARG A 91 -17.69 1.41 -8.31
C ARG A 91 -16.59 0.57 -7.68
N VAL A 92 -16.59 0.51 -6.35
CA VAL A 92 -15.64 -0.32 -5.60
C VAL A 92 -16.21 -1.72 -5.50
N PRO A 93 -15.50 -2.77 -5.94
CA PRO A 93 -15.96 -4.14 -5.79
C PRO A 93 -15.96 -4.50 -4.30
N SER A 94 -17.16 -4.61 -3.73
CA SER A 94 -17.36 -4.97 -2.32
C SER A 94 -18.53 -5.91 -2.20
N LYS A 95 -18.53 -6.74 -1.15
CA LYS A 95 -19.69 -7.57 -0.79
C LYS A 95 -20.89 -6.74 -0.34
N ILE A 96 -20.65 -5.47 0.01
CA ILE A 96 -21.66 -4.50 0.41
C ILE A 96 -21.90 -3.57 -0.78
N ASN A 97 -23.16 -3.23 -1.06
CA ASN A 97 -23.52 -2.24 -2.07
C ASN A 97 -23.02 -0.85 -1.63
N ILE A 98 -21.89 -0.42 -2.19
CA ILE A 98 -21.33 0.92 -2.01
C ILE A 98 -21.84 1.79 -3.16
N PRO A 99 -22.37 3.00 -2.89
CA PRO A 99 -22.79 3.91 -3.95
C PRO A 99 -21.62 4.26 -4.88
N PRO A 100 -21.91 4.59 -6.15
CA PRO A 100 -20.90 5.04 -7.08
C PRO A 100 -20.23 6.32 -6.58
N LEU A 101 -18.89 6.38 -6.65
CA LEU A 101 -18.12 7.54 -6.24
C LEU A 101 -17.78 8.41 -7.44
N SER A 102 -17.90 9.73 -7.28
CA SER A 102 -17.69 10.70 -8.34
C SER A 102 -16.27 11.28 -8.30
N LEU A 103 -15.63 11.40 -9.47
CA LEU A 103 -14.30 11.98 -9.62
C LEU A 103 -14.34 13.45 -9.21
N VAL A 104 -13.60 13.81 -8.17
CA VAL A 104 -13.54 15.19 -7.67
C VAL A 104 -12.38 15.95 -8.32
N GLY A 105 -11.23 15.30 -8.48
CA GLY A 105 -10.08 15.95 -9.10
C GLY A 105 -8.99 14.98 -9.47
N LEU A 106 -8.07 15.49 -10.29
CA LEU A 106 -6.98 14.72 -10.88
C LEU A 106 -5.68 15.51 -10.80
N GLY A 107 -4.57 14.79 -10.80
CA GLY A 107 -3.26 15.43 -10.81
C GLY A 107 -2.13 14.45 -11.00
N VAL A 108 -0.93 15.00 -11.18
CA VAL A 108 0.30 14.23 -11.31
C VAL A 108 1.18 14.44 -10.09
N ARG A 109 1.82 13.37 -9.63
CA ARG A 109 2.95 13.47 -8.70
C ARG A 109 4.25 13.54 -9.48
N THR A 110 5.05 14.55 -9.15
CA THR A 110 6.35 14.80 -9.77
C THR A 110 7.44 14.75 -8.69
N VAL A 111 8.60 14.18 -9.01
CA VAL A 111 9.79 14.25 -8.14
C VAL A 111 10.71 15.40 -8.57
N SER A 112 11.34 16.05 -7.58
CA SER A 112 12.20 17.21 -7.76
C SER A 112 13.47 16.90 -8.58
N PHE A 113 14.10 17.95 -9.09
CA PHE A 113 15.33 17.98 -9.91
C PHE A 113 15.17 17.71 -11.41
N LEU A 114 14.33 16.77 -11.83
CA LEU A 114 14.15 16.42 -13.26
C LEU A 114 12.69 16.44 -13.74
N ASN A 115 11.77 16.99 -12.93
CA ASN A 115 10.33 17.03 -13.20
C ASN A 115 9.75 15.67 -13.64
N ILE A 116 10.25 14.58 -13.06
CA ILE A 116 9.87 13.25 -13.50
C ILE A 116 8.52 12.87 -12.91
N LYS A 117 7.54 12.64 -13.77
CA LYS A 117 6.18 12.19 -13.43
C LYS A 117 6.24 10.77 -12.86
N VAL A 118 5.83 10.56 -11.62
CA VAL A 118 5.89 9.25 -10.93
C VAL A 118 4.59 8.47 -11.16
N TYR A 119 3.48 9.13 -10.92
CA TYR A 119 2.14 8.58 -11.10
C TYR A 119 1.15 9.71 -11.36
N SER A 120 0.07 9.39 -12.05
CA SER A 120 -1.16 10.18 -12.02
C SER A 120 -2.05 9.69 -10.88
N ILE A 121 -2.83 10.58 -10.30
CA ILE A 121 -3.70 10.31 -9.17
C ILE A 121 -5.08 10.94 -9.43
N GLY A 122 -6.13 10.17 -9.15
CA GLY A 122 -7.51 10.64 -9.13
C GLY A 122 -8.10 10.51 -7.73
N PHE A 123 -8.78 11.56 -7.27
CA PHE A 123 -9.54 11.58 -6.02
C PHE A 123 -11.03 11.49 -6.32
N TYR A 124 -11.69 10.51 -5.72
CA TYR A 124 -13.13 10.27 -5.85
C TYR A 124 -13.78 10.34 -4.48
N ALA A 125 -15.00 10.88 -4.42
CA ALA A 125 -15.77 10.96 -3.18
C ALA A 125 -17.26 10.70 -3.45
N ASP A 126 -17.95 10.28 -2.40
CA ASP A 126 -19.40 10.12 -2.38
C ASP A 126 -20.07 11.48 -2.17
N LEU A 127 -20.14 12.27 -3.25
CA LEU A 127 -20.71 13.63 -3.23
C LEU A 127 -22.24 13.63 -3.22
N ASP A 128 -22.87 12.53 -3.64
CA ASP A 128 -24.33 12.38 -3.72
C ASP A 128 -24.93 11.82 -2.42
N ASN A 129 -24.12 11.72 -1.36
CA ASN A 129 -24.55 11.19 -0.07
C ASN A 129 -25.53 12.16 0.61
N PRO A 130 -26.77 11.75 0.93
CA PRO A 130 -27.76 12.64 1.56
C PRO A 130 -27.37 13.07 2.98
N ASN A 131 -26.44 12.37 3.63
CA ASN A 131 -25.93 12.74 4.95
C ASN A 131 -24.76 13.74 4.88
N LEU A 132 -24.29 14.07 3.68
CA LEU A 132 -23.19 15.00 3.48
C LEU A 132 -23.71 16.44 3.46
N MET A 133 -23.75 17.06 4.62
CA MET A 133 -24.10 18.48 4.76
C MET A 133 -22.83 19.32 4.82
N VAL A 134 -22.27 19.69 3.67
CA VAL A 134 -21.09 20.56 3.62
C VAL A 134 -21.52 22.00 3.95
N PRO A 135 -21.03 22.62 5.03
CA PRO A 135 -21.34 24.01 5.33
C PRO A 135 -20.82 24.95 4.23
N LYS A 136 -21.64 25.95 3.86
CA LYS A 136 -21.37 26.83 2.72
C LYS A 136 -20.24 27.84 2.99
N ASP A 137 -20.04 28.15 4.27
CA ASP A 137 -19.08 29.11 4.81
C ASP A 137 -17.65 28.58 4.94
N LEU A 138 -17.45 27.26 4.77
CA LEU A 138 -16.11 26.67 4.83
C LEU A 138 -15.26 27.05 3.62
N SER A 139 -13.97 27.31 3.88
CA SER A 139 -12.98 27.43 2.82
C SER A 139 -12.91 26.12 1.99
N PRO A 140 -12.52 26.17 0.70
CA PRO A 140 -12.39 24.95 -0.11
C PRO A 140 -11.49 23.89 0.53
N GLU A 141 -10.43 24.30 1.23
CA GLU A 141 -9.55 23.37 1.94
C GLU A 141 -10.23 22.68 3.11
N GLU A 142 -11.04 23.40 3.88
CA GLU A 142 -11.84 22.82 4.97
C GLU A 142 -12.96 21.93 4.44
N LYS A 143 -13.57 22.29 3.30
CA LYS A 143 -14.53 21.42 2.60
C LYS A 143 -13.88 20.09 2.23
N ILE A 144 -12.64 20.08 1.72
CA ILE A 144 -11.90 18.83 1.44
C ILE A 144 -11.77 17.99 2.71
N LYS A 145 -11.33 18.59 3.81
CA LYS A 145 -11.18 17.88 5.09
C LYS A 145 -12.50 17.32 5.57
N TYR A 146 -13.58 18.10 5.45
CA TYR A 146 -14.92 17.70 5.83
C TYR A 146 -15.40 16.51 4.99
N ILE A 147 -15.25 16.56 3.67
CA ILE A 147 -15.60 15.45 2.77
C ILE A 147 -14.80 14.20 3.13
N VAL A 148 -13.47 14.33 3.24
CA VAL A 148 -12.60 13.19 3.57
C VAL A 148 -12.93 12.59 4.94
N ARG A 149 -13.36 13.38 5.93
CA ARG A 149 -13.72 12.87 7.27
C ARG A 149 -15.12 12.24 7.33
N ASN A 150 -16.06 12.75 6.54
CA ASN A 150 -17.48 12.39 6.67
C ASN A 150 -18.03 11.45 5.58
N THR A 151 -17.28 11.19 4.50
CA THR A 151 -17.79 10.42 3.34
C THR A 151 -16.90 9.24 2.97
N ALA A 152 -17.40 8.39 2.08
CA ALA A 152 -16.55 7.39 1.43
C ALA A 152 -15.68 8.05 0.36
N CYS A 153 -14.42 7.65 0.25
CA CYS A 153 -13.48 8.21 -0.73
C CYS A 153 -12.66 7.12 -1.41
N VAL A 154 -12.18 7.38 -2.62
CA VAL A 154 -11.15 6.55 -3.28
C VAL A 154 -10.02 7.43 -3.76
N ILE A 155 -8.80 7.00 -3.47
CA ILE A 155 -7.60 7.46 -4.15
C ILE A 155 -7.20 6.39 -5.16
N ARG A 156 -7.19 6.74 -6.45
CA ARG A 156 -6.68 5.89 -7.53
C ARG A 156 -5.33 6.39 -7.99
N ILE A 157 -4.30 5.57 -7.85
CA ILE A 157 -2.93 5.87 -8.27
C ILE A 157 -2.62 5.05 -9.52
N VAL A 158 -2.18 5.71 -10.59
CA VAL A 158 -1.78 5.07 -11.84
C VAL A 158 -0.33 5.41 -12.16
N PRO A 159 0.62 4.46 -12.01
CA PRO A 159 2.03 4.71 -12.29
C PRO A 159 2.26 5.08 -13.75
N THR A 160 3.04 6.13 -13.99
CA THR A 160 3.45 6.55 -15.34
C THR A 160 4.71 5.83 -15.81
N ARG A 161 5.31 5.00 -14.94
CA ARG A 161 6.50 4.18 -15.19
C ARG A 161 6.50 2.97 -14.27
N SER A 162 7.35 1.98 -14.57
CA SER A 162 7.59 0.85 -13.67
C SER A 162 8.18 1.34 -12.35
N THR A 163 7.60 0.89 -11.24
CA THR A 163 8.07 1.16 -9.88
C THR A 163 7.89 -0.10 -9.03
N SER A 164 7.96 -0.01 -7.70
CA SER A 164 7.67 -1.12 -6.80
C SER A 164 6.68 -0.71 -5.72
N TYR A 165 5.92 -1.68 -5.23
CA TYR A 165 5.05 -1.49 -4.06
C TYR A 165 5.85 -1.05 -2.83
N THR A 166 7.10 -1.54 -2.69
CA THR A 166 8.05 -1.12 -1.65
C THR A 166 8.28 0.39 -1.65
N HIS A 167 8.55 1.01 -2.80
CA HIS A 167 8.78 2.45 -2.89
C HIS A 167 7.53 3.28 -2.55
N LEU A 168 6.37 2.82 -3.02
CA LEU A 168 5.10 3.49 -2.74
C LEU A 168 4.75 3.39 -1.25
N ARG A 169 4.84 2.18 -0.68
CA ARG A 169 4.68 1.91 0.75
C ARG A 169 5.58 2.79 1.59
N ASP A 170 6.87 2.84 1.30
CA ASP A 170 7.82 3.62 2.10
C ASP A 170 7.52 5.12 2.01
N ALA A 171 7.00 5.61 0.88
CA ALA A 171 6.51 6.98 0.77
C ALA A 171 5.27 7.23 1.66
N PHE A 172 4.31 6.30 1.70
CA PHE A 172 3.15 6.38 2.60
C PHE A 172 3.56 6.35 4.07
N MET A 173 4.47 5.45 4.45
CA MET A 173 4.96 5.35 5.81
C MET A 173 5.67 6.63 6.26
N ARG A 174 6.53 7.21 5.42
CA ARG A 174 7.18 8.49 5.70
C ARG A 174 6.18 9.63 5.84
N ALA A 175 5.17 9.68 4.97
CA ALA A 175 4.13 10.69 5.04
C ALA A 175 3.34 10.60 6.36
N LEU A 176 2.89 9.41 6.75
CA LEU A 176 2.19 9.20 8.01
C LEU A 176 3.06 9.53 9.22
N GLN A 177 4.35 9.15 9.20
CA GLN A 177 5.28 9.50 10.28
C GLN A 177 5.45 11.02 10.42
N ALA A 178 5.60 11.74 9.30
CA ALA A 178 5.68 13.20 9.31
C ALA A 178 4.41 13.83 9.88
N ARG A 179 3.24 13.27 9.57
CA ARG A 179 1.94 13.72 10.10
C ARG A 179 1.77 13.41 11.59
N LEU A 180 2.25 12.27 12.08
CA LEU A 180 2.29 11.98 13.52
C LEU A 180 3.12 13.03 14.26
N VAL A 181 4.33 13.33 13.78
CA VAL A 181 5.22 14.33 14.40
C VAL A 181 4.54 15.69 14.40
N LYS A 182 3.94 16.09 13.27
CA LYS A 182 3.21 17.34 13.15
C LYS A 182 2.00 17.42 14.11
N GLY A 183 1.20 16.36 14.18
CA GLY A 183 0.03 16.31 15.06
C GLY A 183 0.38 16.41 16.54
N LYS A 184 1.49 15.80 16.96
CA LYS A 184 2.04 15.97 18.32
C LYS A 184 2.50 17.41 18.58
N GLN A 185 3.18 18.04 17.63
CA GLN A 185 3.64 19.42 17.76
C GLN A 185 2.49 20.43 17.84
N GLU A 186 1.41 20.18 17.09
CA GLU A 186 0.22 21.04 17.07
C GLU A 186 -0.76 20.74 18.23
N GLY A 187 -0.50 19.72 19.05
CA GLY A 187 -1.39 19.31 20.14
C GLY A 187 -2.72 18.70 19.67
N THR A 188 -2.84 18.37 18.38
CA THR A 188 -4.04 17.73 17.81
C THR A 188 -4.07 16.22 18.03
N LEU A 189 -2.93 15.64 18.45
CA LEU A 189 -2.75 14.23 18.70
C LEU A 189 -2.17 14.01 20.09
N THR A 190 -2.82 13.18 20.91
CA THR A 190 -2.27 12.77 22.20
C THR A 190 -1.14 11.75 22.02
N GLU A 191 -0.35 11.52 23.08
CA GLU A 191 0.68 10.47 23.04
C GLU A 191 0.04 9.08 22.89
N ASP A 192 -1.11 8.85 23.53
CA ASP A 192 -1.87 7.60 23.43
C ASP A 192 -2.40 7.36 22.01
N ASP A 193 -2.91 8.41 21.35
CA ASP A 193 -3.34 8.32 19.95
C ASP A 193 -2.17 7.95 19.03
N ALA A 194 -1.01 8.58 19.22
CA ALA A 194 0.18 8.26 18.43
C ALA A 194 0.67 6.83 18.66
N GLN A 195 0.61 6.35 19.90
CA GLN A 195 0.96 4.98 20.24
C GLN A 195 -0.01 3.97 19.63
N SER A 196 -1.32 4.28 19.65
CA SER A 196 -2.36 3.44 19.05
C SER A 196 -2.19 3.27 17.53
N ALA A 197 -1.68 4.30 16.84
CA ALA A 197 -1.43 4.28 15.40
C ALA A 197 -0.25 3.35 14.98
N ALA A 198 0.64 2.98 15.91
CA ALA A 198 1.86 2.23 15.58
C ALA A 198 1.58 0.83 15.01
N SER A 199 0.63 0.08 15.59
CA SER A 199 0.25 -1.25 15.11
C SER A 199 -0.45 -1.22 13.73
N PRO A 200 -1.47 -0.36 13.51
CA PRO A 200 -2.06 -0.16 12.18
C PRO A 200 -1.04 0.27 11.11
N MET A 201 -0.07 1.13 11.46
CA MET A 201 1.01 1.52 10.53
C MET A 201 1.91 0.33 10.18
N ARG A 202 2.22 -0.55 11.13
CA ARG A 202 2.94 -1.81 10.83
C ARG A 202 2.11 -2.74 9.94
N LYS A 203 0.80 -2.86 10.19
CA LYS A 203 -0.12 -3.63 9.33
C LYS A 203 -0.13 -3.07 7.92
N LEU A 204 -0.27 -1.75 7.76
CA LEU A 204 -0.17 -1.04 6.48
C LEU A 204 1.13 -1.40 5.76
N LYS A 205 2.27 -1.35 6.45
CA LYS A 205 3.56 -1.74 5.87
C LYS A 205 3.56 -3.20 5.36
N SER A 206 2.94 -4.13 6.08
CA SER A 206 2.89 -5.55 5.68
C SER A 206 1.95 -5.86 4.51
N LEU A 207 0.97 -5.01 4.21
CA LEU A 207 0.05 -5.24 3.08
C LEU A 207 0.74 -5.18 1.72
N PHE A 208 1.83 -4.42 1.61
CA PHE A 208 2.50 -4.17 0.35
C PHE A 208 3.60 -5.21 0.10
N PRO A 209 3.48 -6.03 -0.96
CA PRO A 209 4.48 -7.03 -1.31
C PRO A 209 5.78 -6.37 -1.79
N ASN A 210 6.87 -7.15 -1.82
CA ASN A 210 8.12 -6.74 -2.44
C ASN A 210 8.15 -7.09 -3.94
N SER A 211 7.08 -6.76 -4.66
CA SER A 211 6.96 -6.97 -6.10
C SER A 211 6.96 -5.63 -6.86
N PRO A 212 7.30 -5.66 -8.16
CA PRO A 212 7.13 -4.50 -9.03
C PRO A 212 5.66 -4.09 -9.14
N LEU A 213 5.42 -2.78 -9.23
CA LEU A 213 4.16 -2.20 -9.64
C LEU A 213 4.32 -1.74 -11.09
N THR A 214 3.60 -2.40 -11.99
CA THR A 214 3.70 -2.19 -13.43
C THR A 214 3.11 -0.85 -13.86
N LYS A 215 3.67 -0.27 -14.93
CA LYS A 215 3.18 0.97 -15.53
C LYS A 215 1.70 0.80 -15.91
N HIS A 216 0.90 1.84 -15.68
CA HIS A 216 -0.55 1.89 -15.98
C HIS A 216 -1.45 0.92 -15.20
N THR A 217 -0.90 0.14 -14.26
CA THR A 217 -1.74 -0.67 -13.36
C THR A 217 -2.29 0.19 -12.23
N PRO A 218 -3.62 0.38 -12.14
CA PRO A 218 -4.20 1.22 -11.11
C PRO A 218 -4.10 0.54 -9.74
N LEU A 219 -3.71 1.31 -8.73
CA LEU A 219 -3.84 0.96 -7.33
C LEU A 219 -4.94 1.84 -6.71
N ASP A 220 -6.01 1.19 -6.26
CA ASP A 220 -7.13 1.88 -5.63
C ASP A 220 -7.06 1.70 -4.11
N ALA A 221 -7.10 2.81 -3.39
CA ALA A 221 -7.24 2.86 -1.94
C ALA A 221 -8.63 3.43 -1.60
N PHE A 222 -9.52 2.57 -1.11
CA PHE A 222 -10.88 2.92 -0.70
C PHE A 222 -10.92 3.21 0.81
N LEU A 223 -11.39 4.40 1.15
CA LEU A 223 -11.68 4.82 2.52
C LEU A 223 -13.18 4.70 2.77
N SER A 224 -13.56 3.87 3.74
CA SER A 224 -14.96 3.65 4.11
C SER A 224 -15.59 4.94 4.67
N PRO A 225 -16.92 5.11 4.60
CA PRO A 225 -17.58 6.19 5.35
C PRO A 225 -17.39 5.96 6.87
N PRO A 226 -17.40 7.01 7.69
CA PRO A 226 -17.37 6.86 9.14
C PRO A 226 -18.62 6.11 9.62
N THR A 227 -18.45 5.16 10.53
CA THR A 227 -19.56 4.40 11.14
C THR A 227 -19.47 4.55 12.65
N PRO A 228 -20.54 5.00 13.33
CA PRO A 228 -20.52 5.15 14.78
C PRO A 228 -20.09 3.85 15.49
N GLY A 229 -19.11 3.95 16.39
CA GLY A 229 -18.62 2.82 17.18
C GLY A 229 -17.77 1.80 16.42
N ARG A 230 -17.36 2.08 15.17
CA ARG A 230 -16.44 1.21 14.41
C ARG A 230 -15.27 2.01 13.85
N PRO A 231 -14.03 1.46 13.93
CA PRO A 231 -12.89 2.10 13.30
C PRO A 231 -13.06 2.12 11.78
N ARG A 232 -12.59 3.19 11.17
CA ARG A 232 -12.67 3.41 9.74
C ARG A 232 -11.72 2.49 9.00
N ALA A 233 -12.20 1.89 7.92
CA ALA A 233 -11.44 0.96 7.10
C ALA A 233 -10.82 1.67 5.90
N LEU A 234 -9.52 1.44 5.68
CA LEU A 234 -8.80 1.77 4.46
C LEU A 234 -8.44 0.47 3.74
N VAL A 235 -9.05 0.25 2.59
CA VAL A 235 -8.92 -0.97 1.78
C VAL A 235 -8.09 -0.67 0.54
N PHE A 236 -6.94 -1.32 0.41
CA PHE A 236 -6.18 -1.35 -0.82
C PHE A 236 -6.65 -2.53 -1.65
N ARG A 237 -7.11 -2.24 -2.87
CA ARG A 237 -7.56 -3.27 -3.81
C ARG A 237 -6.45 -4.30 -3.99
N ASP A 238 -6.80 -5.58 -3.81
CA ASP A 238 -5.93 -6.76 -3.93
C ASP A 238 -4.77 -6.86 -2.93
N LEU A 239 -4.60 -5.89 -2.01
CA LEU A 239 -3.52 -5.90 -1.00
C LEU A 239 -4.03 -6.10 0.43
N GLY A 240 -5.29 -5.72 0.71
CA GLY A 240 -5.92 -5.91 2.02
C GLY A 240 -6.38 -4.60 2.68
N ALA A 241 -6.71 -4.66 3.96
CA ALA A 241 -7.33 -3.56 4.68
C ALA A 241 -6.70 -3.26 6.05
N ILE A 242 -6.73 -1.98 6.43
CA ILE A 242 -6.40 -1.49 7.77
C ILE A 242 -7.65 -0.85 8.37
N GLU A 243 -7.84 -1.04 9.67
CA GLU A 243 -8.95 -0.46 10.43
C GLU A 243 -8.35 0.44 11.52
N HIS A 244 -8.42 1.75 11.31
CA HIS A 244 -8.00 2.75 12.28
C HIS A 244 -8.38 4.15 11.79
N ASP A 245 -9.09 4.93 12.60
CA ASP A 245 -9.63 6.23 12.21
C ASP A 245 -8.56 7.21 11.73
N TRP A 246 -7.51 7.41 12.54
CA TRP A 246 -6.42 8.32 12.22
C TRP A 246 -5.63 7.85 10.99
N VAL A 247 -5.02 6.66 11.00
CA VAL A 247 -4.18 6.16 9.90
C VAL A 247 -4.93 6.11 8.56
N ALA A 248 -6.19 5.68 8.55
CA ALA A 248 -7.00 5.60 7.34
C ALA A 248 -7.27 7.00 6.75
N THR A 249 -7.71 7.93 7.61
CA THR A 249 -8.08 9.29 7.19
C THR A 249 -6.86 10.11 6.78
N GLU A 250 -5.78 10.02 7.56
CA GLU A 250 -4.58 10.85 7.39
C GLU A 250 -3.76 10.46 6.17
N LEU A 251 -3.84 9.19 5.73
CA LEU A 251 -3.24 8.79 4.46
C LEU A 251 -3.92 9.50 3.27
N VAL A 252 -5.23 9.69 3.32
CA VAL A 252 -5.97 10.42 2.29
C VAL A 252 -5.70 11.92 2.42
N LEU A 253 -5.74 12.48 3.63
CA LEU A 253 -5.45 13.90 3.87
C LEU A 253 -4.02 14.33 3.53
N ASN A 254 -3.06 13.40 3.52
CA ASN A 254 -1.72 13.64 3.02
C ASN A 254 -1.69 14.23 1.59
N TYR A 255 -2.72 13.98 0.78
CA TYR A 255 -2.82 14.54 -0.56
C TYR A 255 -3.37 15.97 -0.63
N PHE A 256 -3.76 16.56 0.49
CA PHE A 256 -4.43 17.86 0.54
C PHE A 256 -3.83 18.83 1.56
N GLU A 257 -3.07 18.33 2.53
CA GLU A 257 -2.51 19.14 3.61
C GLU A 257 -0.98 19.10 3.68
N GLY A 258 -0.37 20.26 3.95
CA GLY A 258 1.07 20.39 4.17
C GLY A 258 1.89 20.21 2.88
N ALA A 259 3.00 19.46 2.98
CA ALA A 259 3.84 19.12 1.85
C ALA A 259 3.18 18.05 0.97
N VAL A 260 2.24 18.49 0.14
CA VAL A 260 1.38 17.63 -0.67
C VAL A 260 2.18 16.89 -1.77
N PRO A 261 2.03 15.56 -1.92
CA PRO A 261 2.70 14.80 -2.98
C PRO A 261 2.33 15.20 -4.41
N SER A 262 1.11 15.73 -4.62
CA SER A 262 0.63 16.21 -5.91
C SER A 262 -0.07 17.57 -5.75
N PRO A 263 0.66 18.69 -5.91
CA PRO A 263 0.04 20.03 -5.87
C PRO A 263 -1.02 20.22 -6.95
N ALA A 264 -0.83 19.58 -8.13
CA ALA A 264 -1.80 19.59 -9.22
C ALA A 264 -3.15 18.99 -8.80
N LEU A 265 -3.14 17.89 -8.06
CA LEU A 265 -4.37 17.27 -7.53
C LEU A 265 -5.09 18.21 -6.58
N LYS A 266 -4.36 18.80 -5.61
CA LYS A 266 -4.95 19.74 -4.65
C LYS A 266 -5.63 20.91 -5.37
N LYS A 267 -4.96 21.51 -6.36
CA LYS A 267 -5.50 22.61 -7.17
C LYS A 267 -6.79 22.19 -7.90
N SER A 268 -6.77 21.06 -8.60
CA SER A 268 -7.94 20.55 -9.35
C SER A 268 -9.14 20.30 -8.43
N VAL A 269 -8.90 19.77 -7.22
CA VAL A 269 -9.97 19.52 -6.25
C VAL A 269 -10.53 20.83 -5.69
N ILE A 270 -9.68 21.82 -5.39
CA ILE A 270 -10.12 23.14 -4.91
C ILE A 270 -11.03 23.81 -5.95
N GLU A 271 -10.59 23.88 -7.22
CA GLU A 271 -11.38 24.48 -8.32
C GLU A 271 -12.76 23.82 -8.45
N LYS A 272 -12.85 22.50 -8.28
CA LYS A 272 -14.14 21.82 -8.31
C LYS A 272 -15.00 22.14 -7.08
N LEU A 273 -14.40 22.25 -5.90
CA LEU A 273 -15.13 22.50 -4.65
C LEU A 273 -15.54 23.96 -4.44
N GLU A 274 -14.94 24.89 -5.19
CA GLU A 274 -15.40 26.28 -5.27
C GLU A 274 -16.79 26.38 -5.91
N THR A 275 -17.05 25.56 -6.94
CA THR A 275 -18.33 25.52 -7.65
C THR A 275 -19.31 24.50 -7.09
N PHE A 276 -18.86 23.63 -6.19
CA PHE A 276 -19.69 22.57 -5.61
C PHE A 276 -20.58 23.11 -4.49
N GLU A 277 -21.88 22.93 -4.67
CA GLU A 277 -22.89 23.06 -3.63
C GLU A 277 -23.45 21.66 -3.32
N ALA A 278 -23.36 21.24 -2.05
CA ALA A 278 -24.03 20.03 -1.60
C ALA A 278 -25.55 20.23 -1.71
N LYS A 279 -26.26 19.21 -2.22
CA LYS A 279 -27.72 19.21 -2.36
C LYS A 279 -28.43 19.04 -1.02
#